data_AF-A0A2P6PV94-F1
#
_entry.id   AF-A0A2P6PV94-F1
#
_cell.length_a   1.000
_cell.length_b   1.000
_cell.length_c   1.000
_cell.angle_alpha   90.00
_cell.angle_beta   90.00
_cell.angle_gamma   90.00
#
_symmetry.space_group_name_H-M   'P 1'
#
loop_
_entity.id
_entity.type
_entity.pdbx_description
1 polymer ?
#
loop_
_entity_poly.entity_id
_entity_poly.type
_entity_poly.pdbx_seq_one_letter_code
_entity_poly.pdbx_strand_id
1 'polypeptide(L)'
;MAKPLQLAIPLCLVLLSFLFHHECLAARPQFESNQQNECQIDQLQAREPDIQIDCEAGRIESWDHYQNDFQCTGVAAQRVTIEPNGLHLPSYTHSPQLMYIVKGWGVMMTALPGCPETFELSQGSQQGQEEGQGFDDLERHQKVRLIGEGDIIAIPPGIVHWVHNNGNSPLVAVSLLDTGNDLNQLDRNPRRFYLAGNPADEFNQHEGEGISQQRRHSGQGSNNNNIFAGFDASLLADALNVDIETAMKVQGQNDQTRSQIVRVEGKFGFLHPPIRSSHAQRTQQEQQDEQQGQQGRHDNGLGETLCNIALKGYLGDPRRADIYTPQAGHINILNSNDMPILKQMSLSAETGFLYNASSYIHNILFMYSFANAIYSPHWNLFAHEIFYVIRGSARVQVVNDNGEAILDDEVREGQLFIVPHNHAVLQKAVDNQGFEYIAFKTQDNAVINTMAGRTSVLRALPDNVLANAYQISQEEARMLKYERQETLVLSSSSSSYSS
;
A
#
# COMPACT_ATOMS: atom_id res chain seq x y z
N MET A 1 57.84 -51.25 12.36
CA MET A 1 57.23 -50.68 11.14
C MET A 1 55.73 -50.59 11.35
N ALA A 2 55.25 -49.42 11.77
CA ALA A 2 53.82 -49.10 11.88
C ALA A 2 53.59 -47.78 11.13
N LYS A 3 52.53 -47.76 10.32
CA LYS A 3 52.33 -46.85 9.17
C LYS A 3 52.00 -45.40 9.61
N PRO A 4 52.49 -44.36 8.89
CA PRO A 4 52.27 -42.95 9.22
C PRO A 4 50.95 -42.42 8.61
N LEU A 5 49.85 -43.17 8.76
CA LEU A 5 48.59 -42.86 8.06
C LEU A 5 47.37 -42.72 8.98
N GLN A 6 47.53 -42.77 10.30
CA GLN A 6 46.40 -42.69 11.25
C GLN A 6 46.33 -41.38 12.05
N LEU A 7 47.27 -40.46 11.87
CA LEU A 7 47.24 -39.13 12.52
C LEU A 7 46.87 -37.97 11.58
N ALA A 8 46.81 -38.19 10.27
CA ALA A 8 46.48 -37.14 9.30
C ALA A 8 44.97 -36.86 9.16
N ILE A 9 44.14 -37.88 9.41
CA ILE A 9 42.68 -37.79 9.23
C ILE A 9 42.00 -36.92 10.31
N PRO A 10 42.31 -37.03 11.62
CA PRO A 10 41.68 -36.15 12.61
C PRO A 10 42.19 -34.71 12.53
N LEU A 11 43.42 -34.48 12.05
CA LEU A 11 43.96 -33.13 11.88
C LEU A 11 43.29 -32.39 10.71
N CYS A 12 43.02 -33.09 9.60
CA CYS A 12 42.29 -32.50 8.46
C CYS A 12 40.85 -32.14 8.80
N LEU A 13 40.15 -32.96 9.60
CA LEU A 13 38.76 -32.68 9.99
C LEU A 13 38.65 -31.49 10.96
N VAL A 14 39.62 -31.31 11.85
CA VAL A 14 39.66 -30.14 12.73
C VAL A 14 40.02 -28.87 11.96
N LEU A 15 40.98 -28.94 11.01
CA LEU A 15 41.31 -27.80 10.14
C LEU A 15 40.17 -27.43 9.17
N LEU A 16 39.42 -28.39 8.65
CA LEU A 16 38.20 -28.12 7.87
C LEU A 16 37.12 -27.47 8.74
N SER A 17 36.91 -27.90 9.99
CA SER A 17 35.95 -27.25 10.90
C SER A 17 36.33 -25.80 11.27
N PHE A 18 37.63 -25.50 11.35
CA PHE A 18 38.13 -24.13 11.58
C PHE A 18 38.04 -23.24 10.33
N LEU A 19 38.18 -23.81 9.12
CA LEU A 19 37.97 -23.08 7.86
C LEU A 19 36.47 -22.82 7.58
N PHE A 20 35.57 -23.74 7.98
CA PHE A 20 34.11 -23.53 7.87
C PHE A 20 33.53 -22.63 8.97
N HIS A 21 34.26 -22.31 10.04
CA HIS A 21 33.83 -21.35 11.08
C HIS A 21 34.41 -19.94 10.92
N HIS A 22 35.33 -19.70 9.97
CA HIS A 22 35.98 -18.40 9.79
C HIS A 22 35.70 -17.67 8.46
N GLU A 23 34.85 -18.20 7.57
CA GLU A 23 34.39 -17.51 6.35
C GLU A 23 32.89 -17.16 6.37
N CYS A 24 32.44 -16.50 7.43
CA CYS A 24 31.25 -15.64 7.33
C CYS A 24 31.29 -14.42 8.28
N LEU A 25 32.50 -13.89 8.50
CA LEU A 25 32.71 -12.53 8.99
C LEU A 25 33.52 -11.76 7.94
N ALA A 26 33.06 -11.80 6.69
CA ALA A 26 33.33 -10.68 5.80
C ALA A 26 32.57 -9.50 6.37
N ALA A 27 33.24 -8.72 7.21
CA ALA A 27 32.86 -7.36 7.50
C ALA A 27 32.60 -6.68 6.16
N ARG A 28 31.32 -6.45 5.85
CA ARG A 28 30.93 -5.53 4.78
C ARG A 28 31.77 -4.26 5.01
N PRO A 29 32.43 -3.72 3.98
CA PRO A 29 33.03 -2.40 4.12
C PRO A 29 31.91 -1.47 4.58
N GLN A 30 32.10 -0.87 5.75
CA GLN A 30 31.22 0.13 6.32
C GLN A 30 30.99 1.22 5.26
N PHE A 31 29.86 1.13 4.57
CA PHE A 31 29.14 2.29 4.09
C PHE A 31 28.24 2.78 5.25
N GLU A 32 28.84 2.93 6.43
CA GLU A 32 28.22 3.58 7.58
C GLU A 32 28.77 5.00 7.63
N SER A 33 28.07 5.96 7.02
CA SER A 33 28.28 7.36 7.41
C SER A 33 27.08 8.28 7.28
N ASN A 34 25.86 7.78 7.04
CA ASN A 34 24.64 8.61 7.07
C ASN A 34 23.40 7.96 7.72
N GLN A 35 23.43 6.67 8.07
CA GLN A 35 22.26 5.95 8.61
C GLN A 35 22.01 6.14 10.11
N GLN A 36 22.98 6.68 10.86
CA GLN A 36 22.94 6.61 12.33
C GLN A 36 21.82 7.44 12.98
N ASN A 37 21.14 8.33 12.26
CA ASN A 37 20.10 9.22 12.80
C ASN A 37 18.93 9.45 11.82
N GLU A 38 18.66 8.54 10.87
CA GLU A 38 17.62 8.76 9.83
C GLU A 38 16.23 9.09 10.41
N CYS A 39 15.91 8.58 11.60
CA CYS A 39 14.64 8.83 12.28
C CYS A 39 14.71 9.88 13.40
N GLN A 40 15.80 10.66 13.51
CA GLN A 40 15.82 11.84 14.38
C GLN A 40 15.15 13.00 13.65
N ILE A 41 13.82 13.08 13.81
CA ILE A 41 12.98 14.06 13.11
C ILE A 41 12.50 15.10 14.12
N ASP A 42 12.93 16.34 13.93
CA ASP A 42 12.53 17.48 14.79
C ASP A 42 11.20 18.11 14.34
N GLN A 43 10.83 17.91 13.07
CA GLN A 43 9.59 18.45 12.51
C GLN A 43 9.05 17.54 11.40
N LEU A 44 7.78 17.16 11.53
CA LEU A 44 6.98 16.47 10.53
C LEU A 44 6.01 17.45 9.86
N GLN A 45 5.52 17.08 8.68
CA GLN A 45 4.54 17.87 7.93
C GLN A 45 3.50 16.95 7.29
N ALA A 46 2.26 17.43 7.22
CA ALA A 46 1.26 16.87 6.33
C ALA A 46 1.37 17.57 4.96
N ARG A 47 1.50 16.81 3.87
CA ARG A 47 1.78 17.37 2.54
C ARG A 47 0.98 16.71 1.43
N GLU A 48 0.70 17.50 0.40
CA GLU A 48 0.23 17.02 -0.90
C GLU A 48 1.41 16.44 -1.71
N PRO A 49 1.16 15.73 -2.82
CA PRO A 49 2.23 15.22 -3.68
C PRO A 49 3.15 16.33 -4.22
N ASP A 50 4.44 16.04 -4.32
CA ASP A 50 5.47 16.98 -4.76
C ASP A 50 5.75 16.88 -6.27
N ILE A 51 5.52 15.71 -6.86
CA ILE A 51 5.80 15.38 -8.25
C ILE A 51 4.47 15.08 -8.95
N GLN A 52 4.29 15.60 -10.16
CA GLN A 52 3.13 15.32 -11.00
C GLN A 52 3.57 14.96 -12.41
N ILE A 53 3.06 13.85 -12.94
CA ILE A 53 3.23 13.39 -14.31
C ILE A 53 1.85 13.31 -14.95
N ASP A 54 1.60 14.19 -15.91
CA ASP A 54 0.40 14.14 -16.73
C ASP A 54 0.55 13.10 -17.85
N CYS A 55 -0.51 12.32 -18.07
CA CYS A 55 -0.58 11.28 -19.09
C CYS A 55 -1.78 11.52 -20.01
N GLU A 56 -1.89 10.78 -21.12
CA GLU A 56 -2.98 10.95 -22.09
C GLU A 56 -4.39 10.74 -21.49
N ALA A 57 -4.52 9.80 -20.56
CA ALA A 57 -5.79 9.46 -19.91
C ALA A 57 -5.68 9.38 -18.39
N GLY A 58 -4.87 10.25 -17.78
CA GLY A 58 -4.74 10.29 -16.33
C GLY A 58 -3.57 11.12 -15.86
N ARG A 59 -3.24 10.96 -14.59
CA ARG A 59 -2.05 11.54 -13.95
C ARG A 59 -1.53 10.65 -12.84
N ILE A 60 -0.24 10.75 -12.60
CA ILE A 60 0.46 10.09 -11.50
C ILE A 60 1.12 11.18 -10.68
N GLU A 61 0.84 11.16 -9.39
CA GLU A 61 1.35 12.12 -8.42
C GLU A 61 2.14 11.36 -7.37
N SER A 62 3.36 11.78 -7.08
CA SER A 62 4.23 11.11 -6.12
C SER A 62 4.67 12.10 -5.04
N TRP A 63 4.78 11.60 -3.81
CA TRP A 63 5.45 12.34 -2.76
C TRP A 63 6.96 12.16 -2.87
N ASP A 64 7.72 13.20 -2.52
CA ASP A 64 9.17 13.20 -2.55
C ASP A 64 9.71 12.21 -1.50
N HIS A 65 10.17 11.07 -1.99
CA HIS A 65 10.77 10.01 -1.19
C HIS A 65 12.03 10.46 -0.44
N TYR A 66 12.72 11.51 -0.87
CA TYR A 66 13.95 11.98 -0.22
C TYR A 66 13.71 12.81 1.06
N GLN A 67 12.45 13.10 1.39
CA GLN A 67 12.11 13.74 2.67
C GLN A 67 12.47 12.83 3.86
N ASN A 68 12.91 13.44 4.97
CA ASN A 68 13.48 12.72 6.11
C ASN A 68 12.52 11.68 6.72
N ASP A 69 11.22 11.97 6.73
CA ASP A 69 10.18 11.06 7.22
C ASP A 69 9.96 9.86 6.28
N PHE A 70 10.01 10.03 4.96
CA PHE A 70 10.01 8.90 4.00
C PHE A 70 11.29 8.08 4.09
N GLN A 71 12.46 8.73 4.24
CA GLN A 71 13.75 8.05 4.40
C GLN A 71 13.81 7.24 5.71
N CYS A 72 13.36 7.83 6.82
CA CYS A 72 13.24 7.17 8.12
C CYS A 72 12.38 5.91 8.05
N THR A 73 11.21 6.01 7.41
CA THR A 73 10.24 4.92 7.37
C THR A 73 10.50 3.92 6.26
N GLY A 74 11.39 4.24 5.32
CA GLY A 74 11.73 3.37 4.21
C GLY A 74 10.55 3.17 3.25
N VAL A 75 9.72 4.18 3.02
CA VAL A 75 8.55 4.04 2.13
C VAL A 75 8.55 5.10 1.02
N ALA A 76 7.75 4.85 0.00
CA ALA A 76 7.37 5.84 -1.00
C ALA A 76 5.84 5.78 -1.19
N ALA A 77 5.24 6.89 -1.64
CA ALA A 77 3.80 6.99 -1.82
C ALA A 77 3.46 7.59 -3.18
N GLN A 78 2.33 7.14 -3.75
CA GLN A 78 1.81 7.63 -5.02
C GLN A 78 0.29 7.73 -5.01
N ARG A 79 -0.25 8.71 -5.73
CA ARG A 79 -1.65 8.84 -6.07
C ARG A 79 -1.79 8.78 -7.58
N VAL A 80 -2.59 7.83 -8.06
CA VAL A 80 -2.83 7.62 -9.49
C VAL A 80 -4.30 7.94 -9.79
N THR A 81 -4.53 8.85 -10.73
CA THR A 81 -5.86 9.17 -11.25
C THR A 81 -5.95 8.69 -12.69
N ILE A 82 -6.88 7.78 -12.96
CA ILE A 82 -7.13 7.21 -14.29
C ILE A 82 -8.47 7.74 -14.78
N GLU A 83 -8.46 8.50 -15.88
CA GLU A 83 -9.67 9.03 -16.50
C GLU A 83 -10.53 7.89 -17.11
N PRO A 84 -11.82 8.13 -17.39
CA PRO A 84 -12.65 7.17 -18.10
C PRO A 84 -11.99 6.67 -19.40
N ASN A 85 -12.02 5.36 -19.60
CA ASN A 85 -11.33 4.62 -20.65
C ASN A 85 -9.79 4.73 -20.63
N GLY A 86 -9.20 5.16 -19.51
CA GLY A 86 -7.75 5.13 -19.31
C GLY A 86 -7.24 3.73 -18.97
N LEU A 87 -6.05 3.40 -19.45
CA LEU A 87 -5.31 2.18 -19.15
C LEU A 87 -3.96 2.57 -18.56
N HIS A 88 -3.75 2.30 -17.27
CA HIS A 88 -2.43 2.34 -16.66
C HIS A 88 -1.63 1.13 -17.14
N LEU A 89 -0.55 1.42 -17.86
CA LEU A 89 0.21 0.41 -18.60
C LEU A 89 0.82 -0.65 -17.67
N PRO A 90 1.01 -1.89 -18.17
CA PRO A 90 1.57 -2.96 -17.36
C PRO A 90 2.95 -2.63 -16.80
N SER A 91 3.09 -2.77 -15.49
CA SER A 91 4.35 -2.50 -14.78
C SER A 91 4.50 -3.36 -13.53
N TYR A 92 5.71 -3.43 -12.99
CA TYR A 92 6.00 -4.01 -11.69
C TYR A 92 6.98 -3.13 -10.91
N THR A 93 7.02 -3.30 -9.59
CA THR A 93 7.93 -2.60 -8.67
C THR A 93 8.84 -3.63 -8.01
N HIS A 94 10.01 -3.20 -7.51
CA HIS A 94 10.89 -4.08 -6.71
C HIS A 94 10.50 -4.15 -5.23
N SER A 95 9.51 -3.36 -4.82
CA SER A 95 9.04 -3.25 -3.44
C SER A 95 7.60 -3.70 -3.33
N PRO A 96 7.21 -4.37 -2.22
CA PRO A 96 5.82 -4.66 -1.92
C PRO A 96 4.97 -3.38 -1.96
N GLN A 97 3.79 -3.48 -2.57
CA GLN A 97 2.88 -2.35 -2.72
C GLN A 97 1.50 -2.68 -2.14
N LEU A 98 0.94 -1.76 -1.35
CA LEU A 98 -0.49 -1.73 -1.02
C LEU A 98 -1.16 -0.61 -1.80
N MET A 99 -2.16 -0.93 -2.60
CA MET A 99 -2.94 0.00 -3.40
C MET A 99 -4.37 0.08 -2.87
N TYR A 100 -4.77 1.22 -2.30
CA TYR A 100 -6.13 1.49 -1.84
C TYR A 100 -6.91 2.29 -2.89
N ILE A 101 -8.11 1.85 -3.22
CA ILE A 101 -8.98 2.55 -4.18
C ILE A 101 -9.82 3.58 -3.41
N VAL A 102 -9.48 4.85 -3.60
CA VAL A 102 -10.12 5.98 -2.92
C VAL A 102 -11.48 6.31 -3.54
N LYS A 103 -11.59 6.21 -4.88
CA LYS A 103 -12.80 6.61 -5.59
C LYS A 103 -12.91 5.90 -6.93
N GLY A 104 -14.14 5.61 -7.33
CA GLY A 104 -14.44 5.05 -8.65
C GLY A 104 -14.33 3.53 -8.67
N TRP A 105 -14.38 2.96 -9.86
CA TRP A 105 -14.27 1.52 -10.07
C TRP A 105 -13.61 1.22 -11.41
N GLY A 106 -13.06 0.03 -11.55
CA GLY A 106 -12.36 -0.39 -12.74
C GLY A 106 -12.09 -1.89 -12.72
N VAL A 107 -11.14 -2.29 -13.55
CA VAL A 107 -10.60 -3.65 -13.57
C VAL A 107 -9.09 -3.62 -13.44
N MET A 108 -8.56 -4.67 -12.82
CA MET A 108 -7.13 -4.86 -12.61
C MET A 108 -6.77 -6.31 -12.86
N MET A 109 -5.61 -6.54 -13.47
CA MET A 109 -5.01 -7.87 -13.60
C MET A 109 -3.64 -7.88 -12.93
N THR A 110 -3.31 -9.00 -12.31
CA THR A 110 -1.98 -9.29 -11.75
C THR A 110 -1.45 -10.56 -12.42
N ALA A 111 -0.35 -10.47 -13.16
CA ALA A 111 0.24 -11.60 -13.83
C ALA A 111 1.12 -12.40 -12.85
N LEU A 112 0.58 -13.50 -12.34
CA LEU A 112 1.29 -14.39 -11.44
C LEU A 112 2.18 -15.34 -12.25
N PRO A 113 3.50 -15.33 -12.03
CA PRO A 113 4.42 -16.12 -12.83
C PRO A 113 4.19 -17.62 -12.61
N GLY A 114 4.17 -18.38 -13.71
CA GLY A 114 3.94 -19.83 -13.68
C GLY A 114 2.46 -20.25 -13.59
N CYS A 115 1.53 -19.30 -13.51
CA CYS A 115 0.10 -19.58 -13.50
C CYS A 115 -0.50 -19.61 -14.92
N PRO A 116 -1.38 -20.57 -15.23
CA PRO A 116 -2.00 -20.66 -16.54
C PRO A 116 -3.06 -19.58 -16.75
N GLU A 117 -3.39 -19.31 -18.02
CA GLU A 117 -4.54 -18.51 -18.41
C GLU A 117 -5.84 -19.26 -18.09
N THR A 118 -6.53 -18.86 -17.03
CA THR A 118 -7.76 -19.51 -16.56
C THR A 118 -9.04 -18.88 -17.12
N PHE A 119 -8.93 -17.75 -17.80
CA PHE A 119 -10.03 -17.10 -18.48
C PHE A 119 -9.84 -17.35 -19.97
N GLU A 120 -10.70 -18.16 -20.56
CA GLU A 120 -10.63 -18.57 -21.97
C GLU A 120 -12.03 -18.63 -22.58
N LEU A 121 -12.14 -18.29 -23.87
CA LEU A 121 -13.34 -18.59 -24.65
C LEU A 121 -13.26 -20.03 -25.17
N SER A 122 -14.29 -20.82 -24.88
CA SER A 122 -14.42 -22.16 -25.44
C SER A 122 -14.86 -22.06 -26.90
N GLN A 123 -14.13 -22.66 -27.84
CA GLN A 123 -14.59 -22.84 -29.22
C GLN A 123 -15.90 -23.64 -29.21
N GLY A 124 -17.05 -22.98 -29.39
CA GLY A 124 -18.34 -23.68 -29.58
C GLY A 124 -19.62 -23.07 -29.00
N SER A 125 -19.60 -21.95 -28.28
CA SER A 125 -20.87 -21.29 -27.87
C SER A 125 -21.47 -20.50 -29.04
N GLN A 126 -22.25 -21.20 -29.88
CA GLN A 126 -23.16 -20.61 -30.86
C GLN A 126 -24.26 -19.79 -30.15
N GLN A 127 -23.99 -18.54 -29.80
CA GLN A 127 -25.04 -17.55 -29.57
C GLN A 127 -24.46 -16.13 -29.68
N GLY A 128 -24.62 -15.53 -30.86
CA GLY A 128 -24.34 -14.11 -31.11
C GLY A 128 -23.33 -13.85 -32.22
N GLN A 129 -23.62 -14.28 -33.45
CA GLN A 129 -22.98 -13.69 -34.63
C GLN A 129 -23.52 -12.27 -34.82
N GLU A 130 -22.78 -11.27 -34.35
CA GLU A 130 -22.78 -9.94 -34.95
C GLU A 130 -21.32 -9.55 -35.24
N GLU A 131 -21.13 -9.03 -36.45
CA GLU A 131 -19.90 -8.90 -37.21
C GLU A 131 -18.75 -8.19 -36.46
N GLY A 132 -17.70 -8.95 -36.14
CA GLY A 132 -16.41 -8.47 -35.63
C GLY A 132 -15.36 -9.57 -35.77
N GLN A 133 -14.45 -9.38 -36.72
CA GLN A 133 -13.26 -10.16 -37.12
C GLN A 133 -12.75 -11.26 -36.17
N GLY A 134 -12.50 -12.45 -36.74
CA GLY A 134 -12.14 -13.71 -36.05
C GLY A 134 -10.72 -13.80 -35.46
N PHE A 135 -10.36 -12.86 -34.59
CA PHE A 135 -9.22 -12.97 -33.66
C PHE A 135 -9.65 -13.10 -32.19
N ASP A 136 -10.87 -12.68 -31.85
CA ASP A 136 -11.40 -12.74 -30.46
C ASP A 136 -11.71 -14.18 -29.98
N ASP A 137 -11.84 -15.16 -30.89
CA ASP A 137 -12.17 -16.56 -30.55
C ASP A 137 -11.04 -17.36 -29.87
N LEU A 138 -9.87 -16.74 -29.66
CA LEU A 138 -8.68 -17.35 -29.04
C LEU A 138 -8.19 -16.58 -27.80
N GLU A 139 -8.93 -15.58 -27.33
CA GLU A 139 -8.50 -14.79 -26.18
C GLU A 139 -8.36 -15.68 -24.92
N ARG A 140 -7.18 -15.62 -24.31
CA ARG A 140 -6.87 -16.28 -23.05
C ARG A 140 -5.99 -15.37 -22.20
N HIS A 141 -6.33 -15.24 -20.93
CA HIS A 141 -5.51 -14.49 -19.98
C HIS A 141 -5.73 -14.98 -18.54
N GLN A 142 -4.94 -14.47 -17.61
CA GLN A 142 -5.13 -14.73 -16.17
C GLN A 142 -6.33 -13.96 -15.59
N LYS A 143 -6.72 -14.29 -14.35
CA LYS A 143 -7.88 -13.70 -13.66
C LYS A 143 -7.81 -12.17 -13.62
N VAL A 144 -8.79 -11.52 -14.26
CA VAL A 144 -9.07 -10.09 -14.13
C VAL A 144 -10.02 -9.87 -12.96
N ARG A 145 -9.71 -8.91 -12.09
CA ARG A 145 -10.47 -8.57 -10.89
C ARG A 145 -11.18 -7.24 -11.07
N LEU A 146 -12.42 -7.15 -10.59
CA LEU A 146 -13.10 -5.88 -10.40
C LEU A 146 -12.53 -5.21 -9.15
N ILE A 147 -12.19 -3.94 -9.30
CA ILE A 147 -11.71 -3.08 -8.22
C ILE A 147 -12.65 -1.87 -8.07
N GLY A 148 -12.87 -1.42 -6.85
CA GLY A 148 -13.70 -0.26 -6.58
C GLY A 148 -13.40 0.39 -5.24
N GLU A 149 -14.02 1.54 -5.01
CA GLU A 149 -13.91 2.33 -3.78
C GLU A 149 -13.95 1.45 -2.51
N GLY A 150 -12.92 1.58 -1.67
CA GLY A 150 -12.75 0.80 -0.45
C GLY A 150 -12.00 -0.52 -0.61
N ASP A 151 -11.75 -0.99 -1.84
CA ASP A 151 -10.85 -2.13 -2.09
C ASP A 151 -9.39 -1.74 -1.78
N ILE A 152 -8.64 -2.70 -1.24
CA ILE A 152 -7.19 -2.61 -1.09
C ILE A 152 -6.53 -3.84 -1.70
N ILE A 153 -5.50 -3.61 -2.50
CA ILE A 153 -4.82 -4.65 -3.27
C ILE A 153 -3.37 -4.75 -2.79
N ALA A 154 -2.96 -5.95 -2.41
CA ALA A 154 -1.59 -6.31 -2.10
C ALA A 154 -0.87 -6.84 -3.35
N ILE A 155 0.20 -6.16 -3.74
CA ILE A 155 0.98 -6.47 -4.94
C ILE A 155 2.41 -6.81 -4.48
N PRO A 156 2.81 -8.08 -4.54
CA PRO A 156 4.18 -8.48 -4.23
C PRO A 156 5.18 -7.89 -5.23
N PRO A 157 6.46 -7.72 -4.82
CA PRO A 157 7.49 -7.20 -5.70
C PRO A 157 7.70 -8.13 -6.91
N GLY A 158 7.95 -7.54 -8.08
CA GLY A 158 8.13 -8.25 -9.34
C GLY A 158 6.84 -8.71 -10.02
N ILE A 159 5.67 -8.56 -9.38
CA ILE A 159 4.39 -8.94 -9.98
C ILE A 159 3.87 -7.83 -10.90
N VAL A 160 3.72 -8.18 -12.18
CA VAL A 160 3.20 -7.27 -13.20
C VAL A 160 1.71 -7.04 -12.96
N HIS A 161 1.28 -5.80 -13.03
CA HIS A 161 -0.13 -5.44 -12.99
C HIS A 161 -0.44 -4.30 -13.96
N TRP A 162 -1.71 -4.23 -14.37
CA TRP A 162 -2.28 -3.11 -15.10
C TRP A 162 -3.67 -2.79 -14.56
N VAL A 163 -4.11 -1.56 -14.75
CA VAL A 163 -5.43 -1.08 -14.30
C VAL A 163 -6.13 -0.36 -15.44
N HIS A 164 -7.38 -0.71 -15.69
CA HIS A 164 -8.23 -0.04 -16.67
C HIS A 164 -9.48 0.54 -16.00
N ASN A 165 -9.76 1.81 -16.27
CA ASN A 165 -10.99 2.46 -15.85
C ASN A 165 -12.07 2.29 -16.93
N ASN A 166 -12.97 1.33 -16.72
CA ASN A 166 -14.17 1.13 -17.54
C ASN A 166 -15.43 1.80 -16.95
N GLY A 167 -15.25 2.67 -15.96
CA GLY A 167 -16.29 3.50 -15.37
C GLY A 167 -16.46 4.86 -16.05
N ASN A 168 -17.47 5.61 -15.63
CA ASN A 168 -17.80 6.93 -16.17
C ASN A 168 -17.19 8.10 -15.38
N SER A 169 -16.51 7.81 -14.28
CA SER A 169 -15.84 8.80 -13.42
C SER A 169 -14.36 8.44 -13.29
N PRO A 170 -13.50 9.40 -12.94
CA PRO A 170 -12.10 9.10 -12.63
C PRO A 170 -11.99 8.02 -11.54
N LEU A 171 -11.08 7.08 -11.74
CA LEU A 171 -10.65 6.08 -10.76
C LEU A 171 -9.41 6.63 -10.06
N VAL A 172 -9.46 6.75 -8.74
CA VAL A 172 -8.36 7.29 -7.91
C VAL A 172 -7.86 6.20 -6.98
N ALA A 173 -6.57 5.91 -7.04
CA ALA A 173 -5.90 4.96 -6.18
C ALA A 173 -4.72 5.63 -5.46
N VAL A 174 -4.52 5.31 -4.19
CA VAL A 174 -3.34 5.71 -3.42
C VAL A 174 -2.55 4.46 -3.07
N SER A 175 -1.26 4.49 -3.31
CA SER A 175 -0.36 3.36 -3.12
C SER A 175 0.78 3.70 -2.18
N LEU A 176 1.06 2.79 -1.25
CA LEU A 176 2.31 2.74 -0.48
C LEU A 176 3.24 1.70 -1.13
N LEU A 177 4.51 2.06 -1.34
CA LEU A 177 5.59 1.14 -1.71
C LEU A 177 6.55 1.03 -0.52
N ASP A 178 6.76 -0.18 -0.01
CA ASP A 178 7.69 -0.42 1.10
C ASP A 178 9.12 -0.65 0.57
N THR A 179 9.86 0.43 0.41
CA THR A 179 11.22 0.44 -0.13
C THR A 179 12.27 -0.12 0.82
N GLY A 180 12.00 -0.08 2.13
CA GLY A 180 12.83 -0.63 3.20
C GLY A 180 12.59 -2.11 3.48
N ASN A 181 11.58 -2.72 2.84
CA ASN A 181 11.23 -4.12 3.02
C ASN A 181 12.36 -5.08 2.64
N ASP A 182 12.53 -6.16 3.40
CA ASP A 182 13.53 -7.21 3.12
C ASP A 182 13.29 -7.96 1.79
N LEU A 183 12.07 -7.91 1.24
CA LEU A 183 11.79 -8.44 -0.10
C LEU A 183 12.42 -7.59 -1.22
N ASN A 184 12.77 -6.33 -0.94
CA ASN A 184 13.50 -5.47 -1.86
C ASN A 184 15.01 -5.70 -1.72
N GLN A 185 15.63 -6.32 -2.72
CA GLN A 185 17.07 -6.64 -2.73
C GLN A 185 17.94 -5.61 -3.47
N LEU A 186 17.35 -4.51 -3.94
CA LEU A 186 18.07 -3.47 -4.65
C LEU A 186 18.61 -2.44 -3.66
N ASP A 187 17.97 -1.28 -3.61
CA ASP A 187 18.24 -0.20 -2.66
C ASP A 187 16.90 0.48 -2.34
N ARG A 188 16.92 1.49 -1.45
CA ARG A 188 15.72 2.18 -1.00
C ARG A 188 15.10 3.14 -2.02
N ASN A 189 15.72 3.36 -3.19
CA ASN A 189 15.15 4.27 -4.18
C ASN A 189 13.98 3.56 -4.88
N PRO A 190 12.74 4.07 -4.84
CA PRO A 190 11.60 3.43 -5.49
C PRO A 190 11.79 3.41 -7.01
N ARG A 191 11.48 2.26 -7.64
CA ARG A 191 11.51 2.11 -9.10
C ARG A 191 10.28 1.35 -9.58
N ARG A 192 9.81 1.77 -10.76
CA ARG A 192 8.78 1.07 -11.52
C ARG A 192 9.34 0.65 -12.88
N PHE A 193 9.14 -0.62 -13.20
CA PHE A 193 9.58 -1.23 -14.45
C PHE A 193 8.36 -1.42 -15.34
N TYR A 194 8.22 -0.53 -16.33
CA TYR A 194 7.14 -0.61 -17.30
C TYR A 194 7.47 -1.63 -18.40
N LEU A 195 6.45 -2.38 -18.81
CA LEU A 195 6.52 -3.31 -19.95
C LEU A 195 6.06 -2.67 -21.27
N ALA A 196 5.51 -1.47 -21.24
CA ALA A 196 4.99 -0.78 -22.41
C ALA A 196 5.11 0.73 -22.27
N GLY A 197 4.91 1.44 -23.39
CA GLY A 197 4.92 2.89 -23.45
C GLY A 197 6.32 3.50 -23.33
N ASN A 198 6.36 4.81 -23.11
CA ASN A 198 7.60 5.54 -22.85
C ASN A 198 7.46 6.36 -21.55
N PRO A 199 7.64 5.71 -20.38
CA PRO A 199 7.37 6.31 -19.08
C PRO A 199 8.37 7.42 -18.68
N ALA A 200 7.88 8.43 -17.95
CA ALA A 200 8.73 9.33 -17.16
C ALA A 200 9.05 8.72 -15.78
N ASP A 201 10.16 9.07 -15.13
CA ASP A 201 10.44 8.56 -13.78
C ASP A 201 9.49 9.19 -12.74
N GLU A 202 8.73 8.35 -12.04
CA GLU A 202 7.70 8.77 -11.09
C GLU A 202 8.25 9.32 -9.77
N PHE A 203 9.52 9.09 -9.45
CA PHE A 203 10.10 9.41 -8.14
C PHE A 203 11.35 10.31 -8.21
N ASN A 204 11.78 10.70 -9.40
CA ASN A 204 12.91 11.60 -9.59
C ASN A 204 12.48 12.97 -10.13
N GLN A 205 12.49 13.99 -9.26
CA GLN A 205 12.21 15.40 -9.63
C GLN A 205 13.22 15.98 -10.65
N HIS A 206 14.44 15.43 -10.69
CA HIS A 206 15.56 15.99 -11.46
C HIS A 206 15.73 15.42 -12.87
N GLU A 207 14.76 14.68 -13.40
CA GLU A 207 14.78 14.29 -14.82
C GLU A 207 14.56 15.46 -15.80
N GLY A 208 14.42 16.69 -15.30
CA GLY A 208 14.51 17.91 -16.09
C GLY A 208 15.87 18.13 -16.77
N GLU A 209 17.00 18.00 -16.07
CA GLU A 209 18.32 18.33 -16.62
C GLU A 209 19.45 17.62 -15.85
N GLY A 210 20.00 16.50 -16.36
CA GLY A 210 21.35 16.05 -15.93
C GLY A 210 21.62 14.55 -15.90
N ILE A 211 20.76 13.71 -15.33
CA ILE A 211 21.08 12.28 -15.12
C ILE A 211 20.87 11.44 -16.39
N SER A 212 19.98 11.89 -17.28
CA SER A 212 19.88 11.31 -18.63
C SER A 212 21.20 11.45 -19.41
N GLN A 213 22.06 12.44 -19.12
CA GLN A 213 23.36 12.59 -19.82
C GLN A 213 24.40 11.54 -19.42
N GLN A 214 24.34 11.00 -18.20
CA GLN A 214 25.28 9.95 -17.77
C GLN A 214 24.88 8.56 -18.27
N ARG A 215 23.57 8.27 -18.41
CA ARG A 215 23.09 7.09 -19.16
C ARG A 215 23.27 7.21 -20.68
N ARG A 216 23.35 8.44 -21.23
CA ARG A 216 23.60 8.71 -22.66
C ARG A 216 25.04 8.47 -23.14
N HIS A 217 26.02 8.32 -22.24
CA HIS A 217 27.45 8.21 -22.61
C HIS A 217 27.98 6.79 -22.85
N SER A 218 27.20 5.74 -22.55
CA SER A 218 27.50 4.37 -22.99
C SER A 218 26.68 4.07 -24.25
N GLY A 219 27.27 4.34 -25.42
CA GLY A 219 26.57 4.28 -26.71
C GLY A 219 25.86 2.96 -26.99
N GLN A 220 24.52 2.97 -26.84
CA GLN A 220 23.49 2.12 -27.50
C GLN A 220 22.10 2.26 -26.83
N GLY A 221 21.85 3.28 -26.00
CA GLY A 221 20.55 3.46 -25.35
C GLY A 221 19.49 4.08 -26.28
N SER A 222 18.38 3.38 -26.48
CA SER A 222 17.14 3.93 -27.05
C SER A 222 16.61 5.09 -26.20
N ASN A 223 15.90 6.05 -26.81
CA ASN A 223 15.25 7.18 -26.11
C ASN A 223 13.98 6.77 -25.32
N ASN A 224 13.74 5.46 -25.14
CA ASN A 224 12.54 4.94 -24.51
C ASN A 224 12.84 4.25 -23.19
N ASN A 225 11.90 4.35 -22.25
CA ASN A 225 12.12 3.98 -20.86
C ASN A 225 11.40 2.71 -20.38
N ASN A 226 10.74 1.95 -21.27
CA ASN A 226 10.21 0.63 -20.90
C ASN A 226 11.33 -0.45 -20.94
N ILE A 227 11.12 -1.59 -20.27
CA ILE A 227 12.15 -2.62 -20.14
C ILE A 227 12.60 -3.22 -21.48
N PHE A 228 11.70 -3.33 -22.46
CA PHE A 228 12.03 -3.91 -23.76
C PHE A 228 12.95 -3.00 -24.59
N ALA A 229 12.91 -1.69 -24.34
CA ALA A 229 13.76 -0.72 -25.01
C ALA A 229 15.25 -0.92 -24.72
N GLY A 230 15.60 -1.64 -23.65
CA GLY A 230 16.99 -2.00 -23.32
C GLY A 230 17.55 -3.18 -24.11
N PHE A 231 16.72 -3.95 -24.82
CA PHE A 231 17.17 -5.09 -25.63
C PHE A 231 17.52 -4.66 -27.06
N ASP A 232 18.41 -5.42 -27.70
CA ASP A 232 18.62 -5.30 -29.14
C ASP A 232 17.33 -5.73 -29.88
N ALA A 233 16.90 -4.92 -30.85
CA ALA A 233 15.62 -5.14 -31.54
C ALA A 233 15.60 -6.44 -32.35
N SER A 234 16.73 -6.86 -32.92
CA SER A 234 16.81 -8.11 -33.68
C SER A 234 16.77 -9.33 -32.76
N LEU A 235 17.52 -9.28 -31.64
CA LEU A 235 17.48 -10.35 -30.63
C LEU A 235 16.08 -10.46 -29.98
N LEU A 236 15.41 -9.34 -29.73
CA LEU A 236 14.06 -9.32 -29.19
C LEU A 236 13.05 -9.89 -30.19
N ALA A 237 13.16 -9.53 -31.48
CA ALA A 237 12.33 -10.08 -32.54
C ALA A 237 12.50 -11.59 -32.66
N ASP A 238 13.74 -12.08 -32.63
CA ASP A 238 14.06 -13.51 -32.64
C ASP A 238 13.49 -14.23 -31.41
N ALA A 239 13.66 -13.66 -30.22
CA ALA A 239 13.18 -14.25 -28.97
C ALA A 239 11.65 -14.34 -28.88
N LEU A 240 10.94 -13.31 -29.38
CA LEU A 240 9.49 -13.27 -29.45
C LEU A 240 8.93 -14.01 -30.68
N ASN A 241 9.80 -14.39 -31.63
CA ASN A 241 9.45 -14.96 -32.93
C ASN A 241 8.44 -14.09 -33.71
N VAL A 242 8.74 -12.79 -33.79
CA VAL A 242 7.96 -11.77 -34.53
C VAL A 242 8.86 -11.02 -35.49
N ASP A 243 8.28 -10.22 -36.37
CA ASP A 243 9.06 -9.33 -37.22
C ASP A 243 9.69 -8.18 -36.40
N ILE A 244 10.79 -7.63 -36.91
CA ILE A 244 11.55 -6.57 -36.23
C ILE A 244 10.73 -5.29 -36.02
N GLU A 245 9.76 -4.98 -36.90
CA GLU A 245 8.90 -3.80 -36.76
C GLU A 245 7.97 -3.97 -35.55
N THR A 246 7.42 -5.17 -35.35
CA THR A 246 6.64 -5.52 -34.17
C THR A 246 7.48 -5.43 -32.89
N ALA A 247 8.72 -5.94 -32.91
CA ALA A 247 9.63 -5.77 -31.77
C ALA A 247 9.91 -4.28 -31.46
N MET A 248 10.15 -3.45 -32.47
CA MET A 248 10.33 -2.00 -32.30
C MET A 248 9.09 -1.29 -31.74
N LYS A 249 7.88 -1.78 -32.06
CA LYS A 249 6.63 -1.28 -31.45
C LYS A 249 6.54 -1.62 -29.96
N VAL A 250 6.91 -2.85 -29.57
CA VAL A 250 6.99 -3.26 -28.16
C VAL A 250 8.00 -2.40 -27.39
N GLN A 251 9.11 -2.04 -28.03
CA GLN A 251 10.09 -1.11 -27.46
C GLN A 251 9.59 0.33 -27.32
N GLY A 252 8.41 0.69 -27.84
CA GLY A 252 7.82 2.02 -27.67
C GLY A 252 8.47 3.11 -28.53
N GLN A 253 9.18 2.78 -29.62
CA GLN A 253 9.93 3.77 -30.43
C GLN A 253 9.06 4.89 -31.03
N ASN A 254 7.77 4.65 -31.17
CA ASN A 254 6.81 5.62 -31.72
C ASN A 254 5.91 6.26 -30.64
N ASP A 255 6.14 5.96 -29.35
CA ASP A 255 5.33 6.48 -28.25
C ASP A 255 6.08 7.62 -27.56
N GLN A 256 5.75 8.86 -27.92
CA GLN A 256 6.45 10.04 -27.39
C GLN A 256 5.58 10.89 -26.46
N THR A 257 4.26 10.70 -26.47
CA THR A 257 3.32 11.65 -25.87
C THR A 257 2.34 11.04 -24.88
N ARG A 258 2.12 9.72 -24.91
CA ARG A 258 1.03 9.12 -24.12
C ARG A 258 1.45 8.79 -22.68
N SER A 259 2.76 8.64 -22.45
CA SER A 259 3.36 8.30 -21.16
C SER A 259 2.81 6.97 -20.62
N GLN A 260 2.48 6.89 -19.33
CA GLN A 260 2.18 5.66 -18.59
C GLN A 260 0.70 5.32 -18.50
N ILE A 261 -0.19 6.28 -18.78
CA ILE A 261 -1.65 6.08 -18.76
C ILE A 261 -2.22 6.50 -20.11
N VAL A 262 -2.60 5.51 -20.91
CA VAL A 262 -3.03 5.69 -22.31
C VAL A 262 -4.55 5.67 -22.42
N ARG A 263 -5.10 6.33 -23.43
CA ARG A 263 -6.53 6.26 -23.73
C ARG A 263 -6.82 5.03 -24.57
N VAL A 264 -7.80 4.24 -24.15
CA VAL A 264 -8.33 3.15 -24.97
C VAL A 264 -9.41 3.71 -25.91
N GLU A 265 -9.21 3.53 -27.21
CA GLU A 265 -10.22 3.85 -28.22
C GLU A 265 -11.18 2.67 -28.41
N GLY A 266 -12.49 2.95 -28.36
CA GLY A 266 -13.52 1.92 -28.55
C GLY A 266 -13.75 1.04 -27.32
N LYS A 267 -14.20 -0.20 -27.54
CA LYS A 267 -14.42 -1.18 -26.46
C LYS A 267 -13.10 -1.85 -26.10
N PHE A 268 -12.74 -1.81 -24.81
CA PHE A 268 -11.66 -2.65 -24.29
C PHE A 268 -12.18 -4.08 -24.10
N GLY A 269 -11.92 -4.96 -25.07
CA GLY A 269 -12.31 -6.37 -25.02
C GLY A 269 -11.38 -7.15 -24.11
N PHE A 270 -11.95 -7.79 -23.09
CA PHE A 270 -11.29 -8.82 -22.29
C PHE A 270 -12.35 -9.75 -21.70
N LEU A 271 -11.95 -10.98 -21.36
CA LEU A 271 -12.84 -11.94 -20.72
C LEU A 271 -13.05 -11.55 -19.26
N HIS A 272 -14.31 -11.39 -18.89
CA HIS A 272 -14.69 -11.26 -17.49
C HIS A 272 -16.04 -11.93 -17.25
N PRO A 273 -16.31 -12.44 -16.03
CA PRO A 273 -17.61 -13.00 -15.72
C PRO A 273 -18.66 -11.87 -15.82
N PRO A 274 -19.87 -12.15 -16.31
CA PRO A 274 -20.89 -11.13 -16.47
C PRO A 274 -21.20 -10.44 -15.14
N ILE A 275 -21.12 -9.11 -15.13
CA ILE A 275 -21.45 -8.28 -13.96
C ILE A 275 -22.96 -8.34 -13.74
N ARG A 276 -23.42 -9.14 -12.78
CA ARG A 276 -24.86 -9.26 -12.46
C ARG A 276 -25.29 -8.07 -11.61
N SER A 277 -26.24 -7.29 -12.13
CA SER A 277 -26.56 -5.92 -11.73
C SER A 277 -27.37 -5.73 -10.44
N SER A 278 -27.53 -6.75 -9.59
CA SER A 278 -28.26 -6.58 -8.32
C SER A 278 -27.33 -6.24 -7.16
N HIS A 279 -27.64 -5.16 -6.44
CA HIS A 279 -26.89 -4.69 -5.26
C HIS A 279 -26.79 -5.77 -4.17
N ALA A 280 -27.77 -6.66 -4.08
CA ALA A 280 -27.80 -7.81 -3.16
C ALA A 280 -26.85 -8.95 -3.55
N GLN A 281 -26.29 -8.94 -4.77
CA GLN A 281 -25.37 -9.97 -5.27
C GLN A 281 -23.91 -9.51 -5.40
N ARG A 282 -23.59 -8.21 -5.40
CA ARG A 282 -22.20 -7.75 -5.19
C ARG A 282 -21.65 -8.32 -3.88
N THR A 283 -22.46 -8.28 -2.81
CA THR A 283 -22.15 -8.89 -1.52
C THR A 283 -22.00 -10.42 -1.59
N GLN A 284 -22.70 -11.09 -2.51
CA GLN A 284 -22.54 -12.54 -2.72
C GLN A 284 -21.26 -12.89 -3.50
N GLN A 285 -20.83 -12.03 -4.42
CA GLN A 285 -19.60 -12.21 -5.19
C GLN A 285 -18.36 -11.86 -4.34
N GLU A 286 -18.46 -10.82 -3.51
CA GLU A 286 -17.51 -10.51 -2.43
C GLU A 286 -17.42 -11.68 -1.43
N GLN A 287 -18.55 -12.24 -0.99
CA GLN A 287 -18.57 -13.44 -0.13
C GLN A 287 -18.00 -14.69 -0.82
N GLN A 288 -18.08 -14.80 -2.15
CA GLN A 288 -17.48 -15.92 -2.91
C GLN A 288 -15.96 -15.77 -3.05
N ASP A 289 -15.44 -14.56 -3.31
CA ASP A 289 -14.00 -14.30 -3.30
C ASP A 289 -13.42 -14.49 -1.88
N GLU A 290 -14.17 -14.14 -0.82
CA GLU A 290 -13.82 -14.44 0.58
C GLU A 290 -13.84 -15.94 0.92
N GLN A 291 -14.83 -16.69 0.44
CA GLN A 291 -14.91 -18.14 0.63
C GLN A 291 -13.80 -18.89 -0.13
N GLN A 292 -13.38 -18.40 -1.31
CA GLN A 292 -12.23 -18.94 -2.03
C GLN A 292 -10.92 -18.65 -1.29
N GLY A 293 -10.78 -17.48 -0.66
CA GLY A 293 -9.65 -17.17 0.24
C GLY A 293 -9.58 -18.09 1.47
N GLN A 294 -10.73 -18.51 2.02
CA GLN A 294 -10.78 -19.44 3.15
C GLN A 294 -10.59 -20.92 2.78
N GLN A 295 -10.86 -21.33 1.53
CA GLN A 295 -10.66 -22.72 1.09
C GLN A 295 -9.20 -23.07 0.70
N GLY A 296 -8.31 -22.09 0.61
CA GLY A 296 -6.85 -22.31 0.50
C GLY A 296 -6.19 -22.87 1.76
N ARG A 297 -6.98 -23.21 2.80
CA ARG A 297 -6.52 -23.75 4.10
C ARG A 297 -6.03 -25.20 4.05
N HIS A 298 -6.10 -25.84 2.88
CA HIS A 298 -5.57 -27.18 2.66
C HIS A 298 -4.27 -27.14 1.88
N ASP A 299 -3.21 -27.48 2.60
CA ASP A 299 -1.85 -27.73 2.15
C ASP A 299 -1.85 -28.80 1.05
N ASN A 300 -1.95 -28.36 -0.21
CA ASN A 300 -1.79 -29.18 -1.41
C ASN A 300 -1.02 -28.35 -2.44
N GLY A 301 0.22 -28.77 -2.73
CA GLY A 301 1.03 -28.39 -3.90
C GLY A 301 1.23 -26.90 -4.15
N LEU A 302 2.44 -26.39 -3.86
CA LEU A 302 2.90 -25.00 -4.07
C LEU A 302 2.56 -24.37 -5.45
N GLY A 303 2.22 -25.16 -6.47
CA GLY A 303 1.87 -24.68 -7.81
C GLY A 303 0.42 -24.23 -8.01
N GLU A 304 -0.56 -24.85 -7.33
CA GLU A 304 -1.99 -24.51 -7.53
C GLU A 304 -2.52 -23.50 -6.49
N THR A 305 -1.87 -23.42 -5.32
CA THR A 305 -2.23 -22.49 -4.23
C THR A 305 -1.76 -21.05 -4.48
N LEU A 306 -0.66 -20.85 -5.22
CA LEU A 306 -0.15 -19.50 -5.54
C LEU A 306 -1.07 -18.76 -6.52
N CYS A 307 -1.62 -19.46 -7.52
CA CYS A 307 -2.38 -18.84 -8.61
C CYS A 307 -3.74 -18.28 -8.19
N ASN A 308 -4.28 -18.73 -7.06
CA ASN A 308 -5.55 -18.27 -6.50
C ASN A 308 -5.35 -17.49 -5.18
N ILE A 309 -4.14 -16.98 -4.93
CA ILE A 309 -3.88 -16.21 -3.73
C ILE A 309 -4.79 -14.96 -3.66
N ALA A 310 -5.34 -14.71 -2.47
CA ALA A 310 -6.14 -13.54 -2.20
C ALA A 310 -5.25 -12.30 -2.13
N LEU A 311 -5.24 -11.52 -3.21
CA LEU A 311 -4.50 -10.26 -3.32
C LEU A 311 -5.36 -9.03 -3.03
N LYS A 312 -6.67 -9.21 -2.85
CA LYS A 312 -7.63 -8.12 -2.65
C LYS A 312 -8.34 -8.29 -1.30
N GLY A 313 -8.34 -7.23 -0.51
CA GLY A 313 -9.18 -7.07 0.68
C GLY A 313 -10.14 -5.89 0.50
N TYR A 314 -11.03 -5.70 1.47
CA TYR A 314 -12.02 -4.62 1.44
C TYR A 314 -12.13 -3.95 2.81
N LEU A 315 -11.91 -2.63 2.82
CA LEU A 315 -11.89 -1.77 4.00
C LEU A 315 -12.98 -0.68 3.98
N GLY A 316 -13.85 -0.68 2.96
CA GLY A 316 -14.84 0.38 2.74
C GLY A 316 -16.22 0.19 3.38
N ASP A 317 -16.48 -0.91 4.10
CA ASP A 317 -17.81 -1.16 4.69
C ASP A 317 -17.85 -0.90 6.21
N PRO A 318 -18.57 0.15 6.66
CA PRO A 318 -18.73 0.45 8.08
C PRO A 318 -19.37 -0.68 8.89
N ARG A 319 -20.12 -1.59 8.25
CA ARG A 319 -20.76 -2.74 8.93
C ARG A 319 -19.75 -3.81 9.35
N ARG A 320 -18.53 -3.75 8.82
CA ARG A 320 -17.42 -4.65 9.11
C ARG A 320 -16.38 -4.05 10.05
N ALA A 321 -16.70 -2.91 10.67
CA ALA A 321 -15.80 -2.25 11.59
C ALA A 321 -15.38 -3.15 12.75
N ASP A 322 -14.07 -3.26 12.97
CA ASP A 322 -13.49 -3.96 14.12
C ASP A 322 -13.69 -3.16 15.41
N ILE A 323 -13.69 -1.83 15.28
CA ILE A 323 -14.00 -0.90 16.37
C ILE A 323 -15.08 0.05 15.91
N TYR A 324 -16.16 0.14 16.68
CA TYR A 324 -17.25 1.09 16.43
C TYR A 324 -17.72 1.73 17.74
N THR A 325 -17.79 3.06 17.72
CA THR A 325 -18.41 3.86 18.78
C THR A 325 -19.49 4.75 18.15
N PRO A 326 -20.79 4.53 18.45
CA PRO A 326 -21.89 5.15 17.71
C PRO A 326 -21.86 6.67 17.58
N GLN A 327 -21.28 7.37 18.55
CA GLN A 327 -21.24 8.84 18.61
C GLN A 327 -19.89 9.41 18.15
N ALA A 328 -18.95 8.55 17.75
CA ALA A 328 -17.58 8.96 17.50
C ALA A 328 -17.00 8.41 16.19
N GLY A 329 -17.40 7.23 15.72
CA GLY A 329 -16.92 6.71 14.45
C GLY A 329 -16.58 5.22 14.46
N HIS A 330 -15.87 4.79 13.43
CA HIS A 330 -15.43 3.41 13.26
C HIS A 330 -14.01 3.30 12.69
N ILE A 331 -13.39 2.15 12.93
CA ILE A 331 -12.11 1.74 12.37
C ILE A 331 -12.24 0.29 11.87
N ASN A 332 -11.72 0.04 10.67
CA ASN A 332 -11.57 -1.29 10.06
C ASN A 332 -10.07 -1.57 9.90
N ILE A 333 -9.62 -2.74 10.29
CA ILE A 333 -8.22 -3.17 10.26
C ILE A 333 -8.10 -4.33 9.28
N LEU A 334 -7.03 -4.33 8.48
CA LEU A 334 -6.67 -5.41 7.57
C LEU A 334 -5.26 -5.88 7.83
N ASN A 335 -5.10 -7.16 8.15
CA ASN A 335 -3.80 -7.81 8.37
C ASN A 335 -3.80 -9.24 7.79
N SER A 336 -2.77 -10.03 8.07
CA SER A 336 -2.65 -11.39 7.53
C SER A 336 -3.73 -12.39 7.96
N ASN A 337 -4.53 -12.09 8.99
CA ASN A 337 -5.69 -12.89 9.33
C ASN A 337 -6.82 -12.74 8.29
N ASP A 338 -6.90 -11.57 7.64
CA ASP A 338 -7.91 -11.24 6.64
C ASP A 338 -7.39 -11.53 5.23
N MET A 339 -6.12 -11.18 4.98
CA MET A 339 -5.47 -11.30 3.67
C MET A 339 -4.07 -11.93 3.83
N PRO A 340 -3.93 -13.27 3.71
CA PRO A 340 -2.72 -14.00 4.10
C PRO A 340 -1.40 -13.54 3.45
N ILE A 341 -1.44 -13.00 2.22
CA ILE A 341 -0.26 -12.48 1.53
C ILE A 341 0.43 -11.33 2.30
N LEU A 342 -0.31 -10.62 3.14
CA LEU A 342 0.21 -9.55 4.00
C LEU A 342 1.28 -10.04 4.97
N LYS A 343 1.25 -11.32 5.38
CA LYS A 343 2.28 -11.92 6.23
C LYS A 343 3.65 -11.95 5.53
N GLN A 344 3.67 -12.29 4.25
CA GLN A 344 4.91 -12.34 3.47
C GLN A 344 5.41 -10.93 3.15
N MET A 345 4.49 -10.01 2.86
CA MET A 345 4.82 -8.62 2.57
C MET A 345 5.20 -7.83 3.82
N SER A 346 4.89 -8.34 5.03
CA SER A 346 5.06 -7.62 6.31
C SER A 346 4.36 -6.27 6.31
N LEU A 347 3.13 -6.20 5.80
CA LEU A 347 2.34 -4.97 5.75
C LEU A 347 0.96 -5.20 6.37
N SER A 348 0.34 -4.13 6.87
CA SER A 348 -1.07 -4.10 7.22
C SER A 348 -1.67 -2.73 6.88
N ALA A 349 -2.97 -2.58 6.99
CA ALA A 349 -3.64 -1.30 6.77
C ALA A 349 -4.85 -1.13 7.69
N GLU A 350 -5.28 0.11 7.90
CA GLU A 350 -6.55 0.41 8.55
C GLU A 350 -7.25 1.59 7.86
N THR A 351 -8.57 1.54 7.77
CA THR A 351 -9.39 2.72 7.47
C THR A 351 -10.11 3.16 8.72
N GLY A 352 -10.33 4.47 8.84
CA GLY A 352 -11.15 5.00 9.91
C GLY A 352 -11.97 6.18 9.46
N PHE A 353 -13.15 6.32 10.06
CA PHE A 353 -13.99 7.49 9.90
C PHE A 353 -14.42 8.01 11.26
N LEU A 354 -13.89 9.17 11.64
CA LEU A 354 -14.20 9.88 12.87
C LEU A 354 -15.31 10.91 12.63
N TYR A 355 -16.39 10.81 13.40
CA TYR A 355 -17.53 11.70 13.29
C TYR A 355 -17.24 13.07 13.89
N ASN A 356 -17.88 14.09 13.33
CA ASN A 356 -17.96 15.41 13.95
C ASN A 356 -19.33 15.64 14.59
N ALA A 357 -19.34 16.55 15.56
CA ALA A 357 -20.50 17.18 16.18
C ALA A 357 -21.72 17.38 15.26
N SER A 358 -21.47 17.85 14.04
CA SER A 358 -22.49 18.37 13.13
C SER A 358 -23.05 17.35 12.13
N SER A 359 -22.46 16.14 12.01
CA SER A 359 -22.76 15.22 10.91
C SER A 359 -24.02 14.35 11.10
N TYR A 360 -24.70 14.43 12.25
CA TYR A 360 -25.88 13.59 12.58
C TYR A 360 -27.12 14.41 12.94
N ILE A 361 -27.71 15.13 11.97
CA ILE A 361 -29.08 15.65 12.12
C ILE A 361 -29.88 15.45 10.83
N HIS A 362 -30.56 14.32 10.71
CA HIS A 362 -31.84 14.28 10.00
C HIS A 362 -32.82 13.35 10.73
N ASN A 363 -33.88 13.96 11.26
CA ASN A 363 -35.05 13.38 11.93
C ASN A 363 -34.85 12.83 13.35
N ILE A 364 -34.86 13.72 14.33
CA ILE A 364 -35.79 13.79 15.47
C ILE A 364 -35.35 14.96 16.35
N LEU A 365 -36.32 15.59 17.02
CA LEU A 365 -36.28 16.81 17.82
C LEU A 365 -35.37 16.76 19.08
N PHE A 366 -34.11 16.31 18.94
CA PHE A 366 -33.08 16.41 19.97
C PHE A 366 -31.76 16.84 19.31
N MET A 367 -31.45 18.13 19.42
CA MET A 367 -30.15 18.68 19.04
C MET A 367 -29.12 18.26 20.08
N TYR A 368 -28.57 17.05 19.94
CA TYR A 368 -27.36 16.67 20.65
C TYR A 368 -26.19 17.38 19.97
N SER A 369 -25.57 18.34 20.66
CA SER A 369 -24.23 18.80 20.31
C SER A 369 -23.28 17.67 20.69
N PHE A 370 -22.99 16.77 19.75
CA PHE A 370 -21.86 15.85 19.94
C PHE A 370 -20.59 16.70 19.91
N ALA A 371 -19.54 16.34 20.64
CA ALA A 371 -18.25 16.98 20.43
C ALA A 371 -17.38 16.08 19.56
N ASN A 372 -16.42 16.67 18.86
CA ASN A 372 -15.71 16.00 17.78
C ASN A 372 -14.98 14.73 18.26
N ALA A 373 -15.09 13.66 17.48
CA ALA A 373 -14.47 12.39 17.80
C ALA A 373 -12.94 12.48 17.84
N ILE A 374 -12.36 11.63 18.69
CA ILE A 374 -10.92 11.52 18.92
C ILE A 374 -10.50 10.09 18.65
N TYR A 375 -9.46 9.90 17.83
CA TYR A 375 -8.69 8.67 17.86
C TYR A 375 -7.83 8.72 19.12
N SER A 376 -8.06 7.80 20.05
CA SER A 376 -7.34 7.71 21.32
C SER A 376 -5.84 7.88 21.12
N PRO A 377 -5.17 8.71 21.94
CA PRO A 377 -3.73 8.86 21.87
C PRO A 377 -3.06 7.50 21.98
N HIS A 378 -2.15 7.17 21.06
CA HIS A 378 -1.52 5.86 21.01
C HIS A 378 -0.12 5.94 20.38
N TRP A 379 0.63 4.85 20.45
CA TRP A 379 1.85 4.65 19.65
C TRP A 379 1.84 3.27 19.00
N ASN A 380 2.49 3.14 17.85
CA ASN A 380 2.67 1.87 17.15
C ASN A 380 3.90 1.13 17.69
N LEU A 381 3.73 -0.14 18.08
CA LEU A 381 4.77 -0.93 18.76
C LEU A 381 5.84 -1.53 17.85
N PHE A 382 5.51 -1.82 16.59
CA PHE A 382 6.38 -2.54 15.65
C PHE A 382 6.30 -2.02 14.21
N ALA A 383 5.58 -0.92 13.99
CA ALA A 383 5.30 -0.41 12.65
C ALA A 383 5.48 1.11 12.61
N HIS A 384 5.87 1.63 11.44
CA HIS A 384 5.53 2.98 11.05
C HIS A 384 4.10 3.02 10.51
N GLU A 385 3.46 4.17 10.58
CA GLU A 385 2.08 4.34 10.12
C GLU A 385 1.98 5.57 9.20
N ILE A 386 1.53 5.35 7.97
CA ILE A 386 1.48 6.34 6.90
C ILE A 386 0.02 6.63 6.59
N PHE A 387 -0.46 7.82 6.94
CA PHE A 387 -1.83 8.24 6.75
C PHE A 387 -2.01 8.99 5.44
N TYR A 388 -3.04 8.64 4.67
CA TYR A 388 -3.60 9.47 3.61
C TYR A 388 -5.01 9.91 3.99
N VAL A 389 -5.28 11.21 3.95
CA VAL A 389 -6.59 11.78 4.28
C VAL A 389 -7.52 11.65 3.08
N ILE A 390 -8.54 10.81 3.19
CA ILE A 390 -9.52 10.54 2.14
C ILE A 390 -10.55 11.66 2.06
N ARG A 391 -11.02 12.15 3.21
CA ARG A 391 -12.07 13.18 3.30
C ARG A 391 -12.06 13.91 4.62
N GLY A 392 -12.41 15.20 4.58
CA GLY A 392 -12.52 16.05 5.77
C GLY A 392 -11.17 16.44 6.36
N SER A 393 -11.12 16.64 7.68
CA SER A 393 -9.93 17.15 8.35
C SER A 393 -9.87 16.83 9.85
N ALA A 394 -8.64 16.75 10.38
CA ALA A 394 -8.37 16.52 11.79
C ALA A 394 -7.21 17.38 12.28
N ARG A 395 -7.25 17.79 13.55
CA ARG A 395 -6.04 18.25 14.25
C ARG A 395 -5.24 17.03 14.67
N VAL A 396 -3.99 16.98 14.29
CA VAL A 396 -3.07 15.86 14.56
C VAL A 396 -1.88 16.37 15.33
N GLN A 397 -1.53 15.67 16.41
CA GLN A 397 -0.29 15.87 17.14
C GLN A 397 0.54 14.59 17.11
N VAL A 398 1.81 14.69 16.75
CA VAL A 398 2.79 13.58 16.81
C VAL A 398 3.93 14.00 17.73
N VAL A 399 4.24 13.16 18.70
CA VAL A 399 5.21 13.43 19.78
C VAL A 399 6.36 12.43 19.74
N ASN A 400 7.60 12.94 19.78
CA ASN A 400 8.83 12.15 19.77
C ASN A 400 9.22 11.64 21.17
N ASP A 401 10.37 10.97 21.27
CA ASP A 401 10.93 10.43 22.51
C ASP A 401 11.40 11.50 23.51
N ASN A 402 11.64 12.74 23.06
CA ASN A 402 11.90 13.88 23.93
C ASN A 402 10.62 14.49 24.54
N GLY A 403 9.43 14.03 24.11
CA GLY A 403 8.15 14.61 24.51
C GLY A 403 7.79 15.89 23.76
N GLU A 404 8.44 16.16 22.63
CA GLU A 404 8.20 17.33 21.79
C GLU A 404 7.18 17.00 20.70
N ALA A 405 6.21 17.89 20.49
CA ALA A 405 5.23 17.75 19.41
C ALA A 405 5.88 18.15 18.08
N ILE A 406 6.43 17.15 17.38
CA ILE A 406 7.10 17.31 16.08
C ILE A 406 6.11 17.49 14.93
N LEU A 407 4.82 17.17 15.14
CA LEU A 407 3.68 17.63 14.33
C LEU A 407 2.62 18.20 15.27
N ASP A 408 2.07 19.37 14.96
CA ASP A 408 0.82 19.90 15.54
C ASP A 408 0.14 20.77 14.48
N ASP A 409 -0.70 20.15 13.65
CA ASP A 409 -1.33 20.83 12.51
C ASP A 409 -2.72 20.26 12.21
N GLU A 410 -3.49 20.99 11.41
CA GLU A 410 -4.74 20.53 10.81
C GLU A 410 -4.45 19.85 9.46
N VAL A 411 -4.60 18.53 9.43
CA VAL A 411 -4.47 17.74 8.21
C VAL A 411 -5.80 17.71 7.44
N ARG A 412 -5.73 17.78 6.11
CA ARG A 412 -6.87 17.91 5.21
C ARG A 412 -6.86 16.87 4.09
N GLU A 413 -8.01 16.66 3.47
CA GLU A 413 -8.20 15.80 2.30
C GLU A 413 -7.07 15.95 1.26
N GLY A 414 -6.57 14.81 0.77
CA GLY A 414 -5.51 14.75 -0.23
C GLY A 414 -4.09 14.83 0.33
N GLN A 415 -3.92 15.20 1.61
CA GLN A 415 -2.61 15.22 2.27
C GLN A 415 -2.22 13.84 2.83
N LEU A 416 -0.92 13.65 2.96
CA LEU A 416 -0.29 12.51 3.61
C LEU A 416 0.59 12.98 4.77
N PHE A 417 0.56 12.27 5.89
CA PHE A 417 1.52 12.45 7.00
C PHE A 417 1.95 11.09 7.56
N ILE A 418 3.10 11.07 8.23
CA ILE A 418 3.74 9.85 8.72
C ILE A 418 3.84 9.92 10.25
N VAL A 419 3.54 8.80 10.91
CA VAL A 419 3.80 8.57 12.34
C VAL A 419 4.89 7.51 12.43
N PRO A 420 6.13 7.89 12.78
CA PRO A 420 7.20 6.92 12.95
C PRO A 420 6.91 5.97 14.13
N HIS A 421 7.49 4.78 14.08
CA HIS A 421 7.42 3.78 15.14
C HIS A 421 7.68 4.39 16.54
N ASN A 422 6.91 3.95 17.53
CA ASN A 422 6.89 4.44 18.92
C ASN A 422 6.59 5.93 19.14
N HIS A 423 6.43 6.74 18.11
CA HIS A 423 5.96 8.10 18.28
C HIS A 423 4.49 8.09 18.71
N ALA A 424 4.16 8.94 19.66
CA ALA A 424 2.81 9.08 20.17
C ALA A 424 2.00 9.96 19.20
N VAL A 425 0.82 9.52 18.80
CA VAL A 425 -0.09 10.28 17.94
C VAL A 425 -1.44 10.49 18.62
N LEU A 426 -2.00 11.68 18.46
CA LEU A 426 -3.35 12.06 18.87
C LEU A 426 -4.05 12.73 17.69
N GLN A 427 -5.28 12.30 17.38
CA GLN A 427 -6.05 12.85 16.26
C GLN A 427 -7.45 13.21 16.73
N LYS A 428 -7.91 14.41 16.38
CA LYS A 428 -9.27 14.88 16.65
C LYS A 428 -9.89 15.43 15.39
N ALA A 429 -11.04 14.90 15.00
CA ALA A 429 -11.79 15.44 13.86
C ALA A 429 -12.11 16.93 14.10
N VAL A 430 -12.00 17.76 13.06
CA VAL A 430 -12.33 19.20 13.15
C VAL A 430 -13.34 19.62 12.10
N ASP A 431 -13.37 18.95 10.94
CA ASP A 431 -14.35 19.21 9.88
C ASP A 431 -15.76 18.79 10.24
N ASN A 432 -16.77 19.50 9.74
CA ASN A 432 -18.17 19.06 9.77
C ASN A 432 -18.42 17.80 8.91
N GLN A 433 -17.54 17.51 7.95
CA GLN A 433 -17.54 16.28 7.16
C GLN A 433 -16.94 15.07 7.91
N GLY A 434 -16.42 15.27 9.12
CA GLY A 434 -15.66 14.26 9.86
C GLY A 434 -14.21 14.16 9.40
N PHE A 435 -13.56 13.04 9.70
CA PHE A 435 -12.20 12.74 9.27
C PHE A 435 -12.12 11.29 8.82
N GLU A 436 -11.91 11.08 7.52
CA GLU A 436 -11.78 9.78 6.88
C GLU A 436 -10.36 9.59 6.35
N TYR A 437 -9.76 8.44 6.62
CA TYR A 437 -8.39 8.15 6.24
C TYR A 437 -8.18 6.67 5.90
N ILE A 438 -7.10 6.41 5.18
CA ILE A 438 -6.44 5.10 5.07
C ILE A 438 -5.04 5.26 5.68
N ALA A 439 -4.67 4.36 6.58
CA ALA A 439 -3.35 4.27 7.16
C ALA A 439 -2.69 2.95 6.75
N PHE A 440 -1.51 3.04 6.15
CA PHE A 440 -0.68 1.88 5.81
C PHE A 440 0.35 1.66 6.92
N LYS A 441 0.58 0.41 7.32
CA LYS A 441 1.53 0.06 8.39
C LYS A 441 2.61 -0.87 7.86
N THR A 442 3.86 -0.55 8.18
CA THR A 442 5.06 -1.26 7.69
C THR A 442 5.36 -2.56 8.46
N GLN A 443 4.32 -3.23 8.94
CA GLN A 443 4.43 -4.49 9.68
C GLN A 443 3.10 -5.24 9.59
N ASP A 444 3.16 -6.56 9.38
CA ASP A 444 1.97 -7.41 9.53
C ASP A 444 1.51 -7.46 10.98
N ASN A 445 0.19 -7.55 11.19
CA ASN A 445 -0.43 -7.57 12.52
C ASN A 445 0.06 -6.41 13.39
N ALA A 446 0.19 -5.20 12.82
CA ALA A 446 0.67 -4.03 13.53
C ALA A 446 -0.18 -3.78 14.80
N VAL A 447 0.50 -3.60 15.93
CA VAL A 447 -0.11 -3.43 17.25
C VAL A 447 0.11 -2.01 17.73
N ILE A 448 -0.94 -1.43 18.31
CA ILE A 448 -0.88 -0.13 18.99
C ILE A 448 -1.04 -0.29 20.49
N ASN A 449 -0.47 0.64 21.25
CA ASN A 449 -0.74 0.82 22.66
C ASN A 449 -1.47 2.14 22.88
N THR A 450 -2.67 2.09 23.45
CA THR A 450 -3.44 3.30 23.74
C THR A 450 -3.03 3.93 25.07
N MET A 451 -3.17 5.24 25.15
CA MET A 451 -2.92 6.06 26.34
C MET A 451 -4.21 6.47 27.03
N ALA A 452 -5.35 6.49 26.33
CA ALA A 452 -6.65 6.74 26.92
C ALA A 452 -7.66 5.63 26.57
N GLY A 453 -8.67 5.47 27.44
CA GLY A 453 -9.73 4.49 27.25
C GLY A 453 -9.46 3.13 27.92
N ARG A 454 -10.38 2.20 27.68
CA ARG A 454 -10.46 0.90 28.38
C ARG A 454 -9.29 -0.05 28.12
N THR A 455 -8.58 0.12 27.00
CA THR A 455 -7.40 -0.66 26.63
C THR A 455 -6.08 0.07 26.92
N SER A 456 -6.13 1.20 27.63
CA SER A 456 -4.95 2.04 27.82
C SER A 456 -3.90 1.47 28.76
N VAL A 457 -2.64 1.85 28.53
CA VAL A 457 -1.51 1.59 29.43
C VAL A 457 -1.77 2.10 30.85
N LEU A 458 -2.49 3.22 30.99
CA LEU A 458 -2.85 3.80 32.29
C LEU A 458 -3.72 2.82 33.10
N ARG A 459 -4.63 2.08 32.45
CA ARG A 459 -5.44 1.06 33.13
C ARG A 459 -4.65 -0.15 33.59
N ALA A 460 -3.56 -0.48 32.89
CA ALA A 460 -2.68 -1.60 33.23
C ALA A 460 -1.80 -1.30 34.47
N LEU A 461 -1.51 -0.03 34.75
CA LEU A 461 -0.69 0.39 35.88
C LEU A 461 -1.47 0.37 37.22
N PRO A 462 -0.85 -0.04 38.33
CA PRO A 462 -1.46 0.07 39.66
C PRO A 462 -1.77 1.52 40.05
N ASP A 463 -2.88 1.76 40.76
CA ASP A 463 -3.30 3.11 41.17
C ASP A 463 -2.19 3.84 41.95
N ASN A 464 -1.46 3.12 42.82
CA ASN A 464 -0.33 3.70 43.56
C ASN A 464 0.86 4.09 42.67
N VAL A 465 1.09 3.39 41.56
CA VAL A 465 2.16 3.78 40.62
C VAL A 465 1.78 5.11 39.97
N LEU A 466 0.54 5.25 39.50
CA LEU A 466 0.04 6.49 38.91
C LEU A 466 0.03 7.65 39.91
N ALA A 467 -0.47 7.41 41.13
CA ALA A 467 -0.54 8.41 42.19
C ALA A 467 0.84 8.99 42.52
N ASN A 468 1.86 8.14 42.64
CA ASN A 468 3.22 8.59 42.93
C ASN A 468 3.91 9.18 41.69
N ALA A 469 3.75 8.57 40.51
CA ALA A 469 4.40 9.02 39.28
C ALA A 469 3.90 10.40 38.83
N TYR A 470 2.59 10.66 38.93
CA TYR A 470 1.98 11.91 38.53
C TYR A 470 1.73 12.88 39.70
N GLN A 471 2.09 12.50 40.93
CA GLN A 471 1.86 13.29 42.16
C GLN A 471 0.38 13.66 42.35
N ILE A 472 -0.51 12.69 42.13
CA ILE A 472 -1.97 12.82 42.24
C ILE A 472 -2.53 11.93 43.36
N SER A 473 -3.74 12.22 43.82
CA SER A 473 -4.48 11.38 44.76
C SER A 473 -4.85 10.01 44.15
N GLN A 474 -5.18 9.04 45.00
CA GLN A 474 -5.69 7.74 44.51
C GLN A 474 -7.02 7.90 43.77
N GLU A 475 -7.86 8.85 44.18
CA GLU A 475 -9.11 9.20 43.52
C GLU A 475 -8.86 9.73 42.11
N GLU A 476 -7.91 10.66 41.94
CA GLU A 476 -7.50 11.17 40.62
C GLU A 476 -6.88 10.10 39.75
N ALA A 477 -6.06 9.20 40.31
CA ALA A 477 -5.53 8.05 39.57
C ALA A 477 -6.65 7.13 39.06
N ARG A 478 -7.71 6.91 39.85
CA ARG A 478 -8.89 6.15 39.42
C ARG A 478 -9.69 6.89 38.36
N MET A 479 -9.86 8.21 38.48
CA MET A 479 -10.50 9.02 37.42
C MET A 479 -9.72 8.90 36.11
N LEU A 480 -8.40 9.04 36.14
CA LEU A 480 -7.54 8.90 34.96
C LEU A 480 -7.70 7.54 34.26
N LYS A 481 -7.90 6.46 35.04
CA LYS A 481 -8.10 5.10 34.51
C LYS A 481 -9.51 4.84 33.97
N TYR A 482 -10.53 5.43 34.59
CA TYR A 482 -11.90 4.94 34.43
C TYR A 482 -12.90 5.99 33.93
N GLU A 483 -12.56 7.27 33.79
CA GLU A 483 -13.49 8.27 33.20
C GLU A 483 -13.78 7.97 31.73
N ARG A 484 -12.79 7.45 30.98
CA ARG A 484 -12.97 7.04 29.59
C ARG A 484 -13.32 5.55 29.50
N GLN A 485 -14.56 5.25 29.08
CA GLN A 485 -15.08 3.88 28.97
C GLN A 485 -14.95 3.30 27.56
N GLU A 486 -14.84 4.15 26.54
CA GLU A 486 -14.53 3.73 25.17
C GLU A 486 -13.10 3.16 25.07
N THR A 487 -12.81 2.44 23.99
CA THR A 487 -11.50 1.81 23.76
C THR A 487 -10.59 2.69 22.91
N LEU A 488 -10.92 2.83 21.63
CA LEU A 488 -10.04 3.45 20.62
C LEU A 488 -10.64 4.71 20.01
N VAL A 489 -11.90 4.63 19.58
CA VAL A 489 -12.63 5.76 19.02
C VAL A 489 -13.41 6.42 20.15
N LEU A 490 -13.04 7.63 20.54
CA LEU A 490 -13.54 8.31 21.73
C LEU A 490 -14.52 9.41 21.34
N SER A 491 -15.65 9.47 22.03
CA SER A 491 -16.55 10.62 21.93
C SER A 491 -15.93 11.81 22.67
N SER A 492 -15.94 13.01 22.10
CA SER A 492 -15.62 14.17 22.94
C SER A 492 -16.84 14.52 23.79
N SER A 493 -16.60 14.82 25.05
CA SER A 493 -17.61 15.20 26.04
C SER A 493 -17.42 16.63 26.55
N SER A 494 -16.51 17.40 25.95
CA SER A 494 -16.26 18.77 26.40
C SER A 494 -17.40 19.68 25.95
N SER A 495 -18.29 19.99 26.89
CA SER A 495 -19.03 21.25 26.89
C SER A 495 -18.01 22.39 26.85
N SER A 496 -17.97 23.12 25.75
CA SER A 496 -17.20 24.35 25.65
C SER A 496 -17.80 25.35 26.64
N TYR A 497 -17.22 25.45 27.84
CA TYR A 497 -17.36 26.67 28.63
C TYR A 497 -16.54 27.74 27.94
N SER A 498 -17.17 28.47 27.02
CA SER A 498 -16.70 29.78 26.59
C SER A 498 -16.73 30.70 27.81
N SER A 499 -15.56 31.17 28.25
CA SER A 499 -15.43 32.35 29.12
C SER A 499 -15.20 33.57 28.26
#